data_AF-A0A7S0QFH1-F1
#
_entry.id   AF-A0A7S0QFH1-F1
#
_cell.length_a   1.000
_cell.length_b   1.000
_cell.length_c   1.000
_cell.angle_alpha   90.00
_cell.angle_beta   90.00
_cell.angle_gamma   90.00
#
_symmetry.space_group_name_H-M   'P 1'
#
loop_
_entity.id
_entity.type
_entity.pdbx_description
1 polymer ?
#
loop_
_entity_poly.entity_id
_entity_poly.type
_entity_poly.pdbx_seq_one_letter_code
_entity_poly.pdbx_strand_id
1 'polypeptide(L)'
;WDDAIRVAKAQGGVNASKQVAYAWAVSLGGEAGAKLLTKFGLIEQAIDYATESNAFDQAFQLARTSMKSKLPEVHLKHAMFLEDEGRFREAEEEFINAKKPKEAIDMYLHQQDWAAALRICENHDPGSREEVLLARARAEADKKNLTQAEGFFVDARKPELAVKMYRDARLWDDAIRVAKAQGGVNASKQVAYAWAVSLGGEAGAKLLTKFGLIEQAIDYATESNAFDQAFQLARTSMKSKLPEVHLKHAMFLEDEGRFREAEEEFINAKKPKEAIDMYLHQQDWAAALRICENHDPGSREEVLLARARAEADKKNLTQAEGFFVDARKPELAVKMYRDARLWDDAIRV
;
A
#
# COMPACT_ATOMS: atom_id res chain seq x y z
N TRP A 1 27.99 11.87 55.25
CA TRP A 1 27.00 10.92 54.71
C TRP A 1 26.31 10.11 55.80
N ASP A 2 27.00 9.61 56.82
CA ASP A 2 26.37 8.87 57.93
C ASP A 2 25.25 9.64 58.64
N ASP A 3 25.45 10.93 58.92
CA ASP A 3 24.39 11.78 59.51
C ASP A 3 23.18 11.93 58.59
N ALA A 4 23.41 12.05 57.28
CA ALA A 4 22.34 12.16 56.29
C ALA A 4 21.51 10.87 56.24
N ILE A 5 22.14 9.69 56.28
CA ILE A 5 21.43 8.40 56.35
C ILE A 5 20.63 8.28 57.65
N ARG A 6 21.22 8.69 58.79
CA ARG A 6 20.54 8.66 60.09
C ARG A 6 19.28 9.53 60.10
N VAL A 7 19.39 10.77 59.59
CA VAL A 7 18.25 11.69 59.48
C VAL A 7 17.20 11.16 58.52
N ALA A 8 17.61 10.66 57.35
CA ALA A 8 16.69 10.09 56.36
C ALA A 8 15.92 8.89 56.91
N LYS A 9 16.59 8.00 57.66
CA LYS A 9 15.94 6.85 58.31
C LYS A 9 14.95 7.28 59.41
N ALA A 10 15.29 8.32 60.18
CA ALA A 10 14.46 8.82 61.27
C ALA A 10 13.23 9.60 60.80
N GLN A 11 13.35 10.38 59.72
CA GLN A 11 12.32 11.35 59.29
C GLN A 11 11.60 10.94 58.00
N GLY A 12 12.28 10.27 57.07
CA GLY A 12 11.74 9.90 55.75
C GLY A 12 11.55 8.39 55.55
N GLY A 13 11.85 7.57 56.57
CA GLY A 13 11.67 6.12 56.55
C GLY A 13 12.64 5.38 55.62
N VAL A 14 12.30 4.12 55.30
CA VAL A 14 13.18 3.20 54.57
C VAL A 14 13.51 3.72 53.16
N ASN A 15 12.54 4.25 52.42
CA ASN A 15 12.75 4.74 51.06
C ASN A 15 13.67 5.95 51.00
N ALA A 16 13.52 6.91 51.93
CA ALA A 16 14.45 8.04 52.01
C ALA A 16 15.87 7.57 52.35
N SER A 17 16.02 6.60 53.26
CA SER A 17 17.34 6.06 53.59
C SER A 17 18.00 5.35 52.40
N LYS A 18 17.22 4.65 51.56
CA LYS A 18 17.71 4.04 50.31
C LYS A 18 18.22 5.08 49.31
N GLN A 19 17.47 6.18 49.13
CA GLN A 19 17.88 7.26 48.22
C GLN A 19 19.18 7.92 48.68
N VAL A 20 19.34 8.18 49.98
CA VAL A 20 20.58 8.75 50.51
C VAL A 20 21.74 7.76 50.38
N ALA A 21 21.51 6.45 50.60
CA ALA A 21 22.53 5.43 50.39
C ALA A 21 22.98 5.34 48.92
N TYR A 22 22.04 5.45 47.98
CA TYR A 22 22.34 5.50 46.55
C TYR A 22 23.10 6.78 46.16
N ALA A 23 22.68 7.95 46.65
CA ALA A 23 23.42 9.21 46.44
C ALA A 23 24.85 9.15 47.00
N TRP A 24 25.03 8.52 48.17
CA TRP A 24 26.36 8.30 48.72
C TRP A 24 27.17 7.33 47.83
N ALA A 25 26.57 6.25 47.35
CA ALA A 25 27.22 5.32 46.44
C ALA A 25 27.70 6.01 45.15
N VAL A 26 26.85 6.84 44.54
CA VAL A 26 27.19 7.68 43.38
C VAL A 26 28.39 8.59 43.68
N SER A 27 28.45 9.19 44.87
CA SER A 27 29.59 10.05 45.24
C SER A 27 30.91 9.30 45.41
N LEU A 28 30.87 8.00 45.69
CA LEU A 28 32.05 7.16 45.80
C LEU A 28 32.54 6.64 44.44
N GLY A 29 31.62 6.42 43.50
CA GLY A 29 31.94 5.88 42.18
C GLY A 29 32.26 4.37 42.19
N GLY A 30 32.07 3.74 41.03
CA GLY A 30 32.52 2.37 40.71
C GLY A 30 32.31 1.34 41.83
N GLU A 31 33.36 0.55 42.10
CA GLU A 31 33.27 -0.59 43.00
C GLU A 31 32.96 -0.21 44.47
N ALA A 32 33.45 0.97 44.90
CA ALA A 32 33.26 1.47 46.26
C ALA A 32 31.80 1.80 46.54
N GLY A 33 31.09 2.39 45.57
CA GLY A 33 29.66 2.67 45.69
C GLY A 33 28.81 1.41 45.78
N ALA A 34 29.10 0.40 44.95
CA ALA A 34 28.39 -0.88 45.00
C ALA A 34 28.63 -1.63 46.32
N LYS A 35 29.87 -1.66 46.83
CA LYS A 35 30.20 -2.24 48.15
C LYS A 35 29.41 -1.57 49.28
N LEU A 36 29.25 -0.24 49.22
CA LEU A 36 28.46 0.50 50.19
C LEU A 36 26.99 0.07 50.15
N LEU A 37 26.39 -0.01 48.97
CA LEU A 37 25.00 -0.47 48.81
C LEU A 37 24.79 -1.89 49.32
N THR A 38 25.74 -2.80 49.05
CA THR A 38 25.73 -4.17 49.60
C THR A 38 25.74 -4.16 51.14
N LYS A 39 26.56 -3.30 51.78
CA LYS A 39 26.62 -3.17 53.24
C LYS A 39 25.28 -2.70 53.84
N PHE A 40 24.50 -1.91 53.10
CA PHE A 40 23.16 -1.50 53.50
C PHE A 40 22.06 -2.53 53.19
N GLY A 41 22.42 -3.72 52.68
CA GLY A 41 21.46 -4.76 52.29
C GLY A 41 20.69 -4.45 51.00
N LEU A 42 21.12 -3.45 50.25
CA LEU A 42 20.49 -2.99 49.01
C LEU A 42 21.09 -3.72 47.80
N ILE A 43 20.95 -5.05 47.79
CA ILE A 43 21.63 -5.93 46.82
C ILE A 43 21.22 -5.63 45.38
N GLU A 44 19.93 -5.47 45.12
CA GLU A 44 19.44 -5.15 43.77
C GLU A 44 20.00 -3.81 43.29
N GLN A 45 19.93 -2.77 44.12
CA GLN A 45 20.49 -1.45 43.79
C GLN A 45 22.01 -1.50 43.63
N ALA A 46 22.70 -2.35 44.39
CA ALA A 46 24.15 -2.54 44.27
C ALA A 46 24.51 -3.16 42.91
N ILE A 47 23.73 -4.15 42.44
CA ILE A 47 23.91 -4.77 41.13
C ILE A 47 23.63 -3.75 40.02
N ASP A 48 22.49 -3.05 40.10
CA ASP A 48 22.10 -2.06 39.11
C ASP A 48 23.15 -0.94 39.01
N TYR A 49 23.58 -0.41 40.16
CA TYR A 49 24.63 0.62 40.22
C TYR A 49 25.98 0.13 39.70
N ALA A 50 26.41 -1.09 40.06
CA ALA A 50 27.65 -1.67 39.54
C ALA A 50 27.58 -1.84 38.01
N THR A 51 26.42 -2.23 37.49
CA THR A 51 26.17 -2.39 36.05
C THR A 51 26.20 -1.05 35.32
N GLU A 52 25.53 -0.03 35.86
CA GLU A 52 25.48 1.33 35.30
C GLU A 52 26.84 2.06 35.36
N SER A 53 27.69 1.70 36.32
CA SER A 53 29.05 2.25 36.48
C SER A 53 30.13 1.43 35.76
N ASN A 54 29.74 0.49 34.90
CA ASN A 54 30.62 -0.42 34.15
C ASN A 54 31.54 -1.29 35.04
N ALA A 55 31.21 -1.47 36.32
CA ALA A 55 31.88 -2.38 37.24
C ALA A 55 31.35 -3.82 37.09
N PHE A 56 31.43 -4.37 35.87
CA PHE A 56 30.77 -5.62 35.48
C PHE A 56 31.24 -6.84 36.28
N ASP A 57 32.52 -6.96 36.64
CA ASP A 57 33.03 -8.07 37.46
C ASP A 57 32.30 -8.16 38.80
N GLN A 58 32.11 -7.01 39.46
CA GLN A 58 31.40 -6.94 40.72
C GLN A 58 29.89 -7.16 40.52
N ALA A 59 29.30 -6.60 39.46
CA ALA A 59 27.90 -6.83 39.12
C ALA A 59 27.61 -8.33 38.92
N PHE A 60 28.47 -9.04 38.17
CA PHE A 60 28.37 -10.48 37.97
C PHE A 60 28.58 -11.25 39.27
N GLN A 61 29.57 -10.88 40.08
CA GLN A 61 29.79 -11.53 41.37
C GLN A 61 28.54 -11.42 42.25
N LEU A 62 28.02 -10.20 42.44
CA LEU A 62 26.83 -9.93 43.25
C LEU A 62 25.59 -10.64 42.70
N ALA A 63 25.36 -10.58 41.39
CA ALA A 63 24.23 -11.26 40.77
C ALA A 63 24.32 -12.79 40.93
N ARG A 64 25.51 -13.39 40.72
CA ARG A 64 25.70 -14.85 40.88
C ARG A 64 25.50 -15.31 42.33
N THR A 65 25.99 -14.55 43.30
CA THR A 65 25.92 -14.94 44.72
C THR A 65 24.58 -14.64 45.36
N SER A 66 23.91 -13.55 44.94
CA SER A 66 22.81 -12.98 45.72
C SER A 66 21.51 -12.84 44.94
N MET A 67 21.54 -12.63 43.62
CA MET A 67 20.33 -12.42 42.82
C MET A 67 20.49 -12.88 41.36
N LYS A 68 20.43 -14.20 41.14
CA LYS A 68 20.68 -14.80 39.81
C LYS A 68 19.71 -14.34 38.72
N SER A 69 18.50 -13.90 39.09
CA SER A 69 17.50 -13.35 38.17
C SER A 69 17.97 -12.08 37.45
N LYS A 70 18.94 -11.36 38.02
CA LYS A 70 19.53 -10.16 37.41
C LYS A 70 20.64 -10.47 36.40
N LEU A 71 21.16 -11.71 36.32
CA LEU A 71 22.26 -12.04 35.42
C LEU A 71 22.02 -11.70 33.94
N PRO A 72 20.83 -11.98 33.36
CA PRO A 72 20.58 -11.60 31.97
C PRO A 72 20.66 -10.08 31.72
N GLU A 73 20.25 -9.27 32.71
CA GLU A 73 20.32 -7.81 32.63
C GLU A 73 21.78 -7.32 32.68
N VAL A 74 22.59 -7.90 33.57
CA VAL A 74 24.03 -7.58 33.66
C VAL A 74 24.75 -7.98 32.36
N HIS A 75 24.49 -9.18 31.83
CA HIS A 75 25.03 -9.63 30.54
C HIS A 75 24.61 -8.70 29.40
N LEU A 76 23.34 -8.28 29.34
CA LEU A 76 22.86 -7.36 28.31
C LEU A 76 23.60 -6.01 28.35
N LYS A 77 23.73 -5.42 29.54
CA LYS A 77 24.43 -4.13 29.70
C LYS A 77 25.92 -4.23 29.41
N HIS A 78 26.54 -5.35 29.79
CA HIS A 78 27.93 -5.62 29.46
C HIS A 78 28.13 -5.80 27.96
N ALA A 79 27.22 -6.50 27.28
CA ALA A 79 27.24 -6.65 25.83
C ALA A 79 27.17 -5.29 25.11
N MET A 80 26.24 -4.41 25.52
CA MET A 80 26.12 -3.06 24.96
C MET A 80 27.40 -2.23 25.17
N PHE A 81 28.00 -2.30 26.38
CA PHE A 81 29.27 -1.62 26.65
C PHE A 81 30.41 -2.14 25.75
N LEU A 82 30.48 -3.46 25.55
CA LEU A 82 31.49 -4.08 24.68
C LEU A 82 31.26 -3.73 23.20
N GLU A 83 30.01 -3.61 22.76
CA GLU A 83 29.64 -3.14 21.43
C GLU A 83 30.10 -1.70 21.19
N ASP A 84 29.85 -0.80 22.16
CA ASP A 84 30.30 0.60 22.11
C ASP A 84 31.84 0.72 22.03
N GLU A 85 32.56 -0.19 22.69
CA GLU A 85 34.02 -0.32 22.63
C GLU A 85 34.53 -1.03 21.35
N GLY A 86 33.64 -1.51 20.48
CA GLY A 86 33.98 -2.24 19.25
C GLY A 86 34.45 -3.68 19.47
N ARG A 87 34.25 -4.25 20.65
CA ARG A 87 34.64 -5.62 21.04
C ARG A 87 33.53 -6.62 20.69
N PHE A 88 33.14 -6.66 19.42
CA PHE A 88 31.93 -7.34 18.96
C PHE A 88 31.86 -8.84 19.27
N ARG A 89 32.98 -9.57 19.21
CA ARG A 89 32.98 -11.01 19.53
C ARG A 89 32.66 -11.27 21.00
N GLU A 90 33.14 -10.42 21.90
CA GLU A 90 32.86 -10.53 23.33
C GLU A 90 31.44 -10.06 23.63
N ALA A 91 30.98 -9.00 22.96
CA ALA A 91 29.60 -8.55 23.02
C ALA A 91 28.63 -9.65 22.58
N GLU A 92 28.93 -10.41 21.51
CA GLU A 92 28.14 -11.55 21.07
C GLU A 92 27.96 -12.58 22.19
N GLU A 93 29.06 -13.03 22.82
CA GLU A 93 28.98 -14.01 23.91
C GLU A 93 28.06 -13.52 25.04
N GLU A 94 28.16 -12.24 25.38
CA GLU A 94 27.34 -11.61 26.41
C GLU A 94 25.86 -11.46 26.00
N PHE A 95 25.56 -11.10 24.75
CA PHE A 95 24.18 -11.10 24.24
C PHE A 95 23.56 -12.51 24.25
N ILE A 96 24.32 -13.54 23.88
CA ILE A 96 23.84 -14.93 23.96
C ILE A 96 23.59 -15.35 25.42
N ASN A 97 24.50 -14.99 26.34
CA ASN A 97 24.32 -15.23 27.78
C ASN A 97 23.10 -14.49 28.36
N ALA A 98 22.79 -13.30 27.82
CA ALA A 98 21.59 -12.54 28.14
C ALA A 98 20.29 -13.15 27.57
N LYS A 99 20.39 -14.22 26.76
CA LYS A 99 19.28 -14.81 25.98
C LYS A 99 18.67 -13.83 24.98
N LYS A 100 19.53 -12.99 24.41
CA LYS A 100 19.21 -11.89 23.50
C LYS A 100 19.96 -12.04 22.15
N PRO A 101 19.73 -13.15 21.40
CA PRO A 101 20.46 -13.39 20.16
C PRO A 101 20.11 -12.40 19.05
N LYS A 102 18.91 -11.79 19.08
CA LYS A 102 18.50 -10.77 18.11
C LYS A 102 19.35 -9.52 18.21
N GLU A 103 19.63 -9.08 19.44
CA GLU A 103 20.50 -7.95 19.70
C GLU A 103 21.93 -8.19 19.16
N ALA A 104 22.44 -9.43 19.28
CA ALA A 104 23.72 -9.80 18.65
C ALA A 104 23.65 -9.81 17.11
N ILE A 105 22.53 -10.25 16.53
CA ILE A 105 22.30 -10.22 15.08
C ILE A 105 22.28 -8.76 14.60
N ASP A 106 21.52 -7.89 15.27
CA ASP A 106 21.40 -6.47 14.94
C ASP A 106 22.76 -5.76 14.98
N MET A 107 23.56 -6.02 16.00
CA MET A 107 24.96 -5.55 16.10
C MET A 107 25.77 -5.92 14.84
N TYR A 108 25.69 -7.17 14.38
CA TYR A 108 26.40 -7.61 13.17
C TYR A 108 25.80 -7.08 11.87
N LEU A 109 24.48 -6.85 11.82
CA LEU A 109 23.81 -6.20 10.70
C LEU A 109 24.31 -4.75 10.52
N HIS A 110 24.48 -4.01 11.62
CA HIS A 110 25.03 -2.65 11.59
C HIS A 110 26.45 -2.60 11.01
N GLN A 111 27.25 -3.64 11.25
CA GLN A 111 28.60 -3.78 10.71
C GLN A 111 28.65 -4.37 9.29
N GLN A 112 27.50 -4.82 8.77
CA GLN A 112 27.41 -5.63 7.53
C GLN A 112 28.24 -6.93 7.59
N ASP A 113 28.46 -7.51 8.77
CA ASP A 113 29.04 -8.84 8.92
C ASP A 113 27.94 -9.91 8.80
N TRP A 114 27.55 -10.16 7.55
CA TRP A 114 26.49 -11.12 7.23
C TRP A 114 26.83 -12.55 7.65
N ALA A 115 28.12 -12.91 7.69
CA ALA A 115 28.55 -14.26 8.04
C ALA A 115 28.34 -14.53 9.53
N ALA A 116 28.72 -13.58 10.39
CA ALA A 116 28.45 -13.66 11.82
C ALA A 116 26.94 -13.65 12.12
N ALA A 117 26.18 -12.73 11.50
CA ALA A 117 24.73 -12.65 11.68
C ALA A 117 24.02 -13.96 11.30
N LEU A 118 24.36 -14.55 10.14
CA LEU A 118 23.77 -15.83 9.69
C LEU A 118 24.16 -17.00 10.60
N ARG A 119 25.40 -17.03 11.11
CA ARG A 119 25.83 -18.06 12.07
C ARG A 119 25.02 -17.99 13.36
N ILE A 120 24.72 -16.78 13.86
CA ILE A 120 23.90 -16.62 15.07
C ILE A 120 22.45 -17.04 14.78
N CYS A 121 21.90 -16.69 13.61
CA CYS A 121 20.59 -17.16 13.20
C CYS A 121 20.52 -18.70 13.22
N GLU A 122 21.50 -19.39 12.63
CA GLU A 122 21.51 -20.85 12.54
C GLU A 122 21.57 -21.52 13.92
N ASN A 123 22.34 -20.95 14.85
CA ASN A 123 22.59 -21.58 16.16
C ASN A 123 21.58 -21.16 17.24
N HIS A 124 21.05 -19.95 17.18
CA HIS A 124 20.30 -19.34 18.29
C HIS A 124 18.95 -18.76 17.90
N ASP A 125 18.76 -18.29 16.67
CA ASP A 125 17.49 -17.70 16.23
C ASP A 125 17.19 -17.89 14.73
N PRO A 126 16.75 -19.09 14.30
CA PRO A 126 16.52 -19.38 12.88
C PRO A 126 15.45 -18.50 12.24
N GLY A 127 14.54 -17.93 13.05
CA GLY A 127 13.47 -17.05 12.58
C GLY A 127 13.98 -15.72 12.01
N SER A 128 15.16 -15.26 12.43
CA SER A 128 15.74 -13.98 11.97
C SER A 128 16.52 -14.11 10.65
N ARG A 129 16.68 -15.32 10.11
CA ARG A 129 17.41 -15.54 8.85
C ARG A 129 16.83 -14.74 7.68
N GLU A 130 15.50 -14.64 7.58
CA GLU A 130 14.83 -13.87 6.52
C GLU A 130 15.21 -12.39 6.58
N GLU A 131 15.24 -11.81 7.79
CA GLU A 131 15.60 -10.42 8.03
C GLU A 131 17.06 -10.14 7.68
N VAL A 132 17.98 -11.03 8.06
CA VAL A 132 19.41 -10.91 7.71
C VAL A 132 19.63 -10.96 6.20
N LEU A 133 18.96 -11.89 5.50
CA LEU A 133 19.05 -12.00 4.04
C LEU A 133 18.46 -10.75 3.36
N LEU A 134 17.36 -10.21 3.89
CA LEU A 134 16.76 -9.00 3.38
C LEU A 134 17.67 -7.78 3.53
N ALA A 135 18.32 -7.62 4.70
CA ALA A 135 19.27 -6.56 4.95
C ALA A 135 20.49 -6.67 4.02
N ARG A 136 21.01 -7.89 3.83
CA ARG A 136 22.10 -8.15 2.87
C ARG A 136 21.69 -7.83 1.44
N ALA A 137 20.49 -8.22 1.02
CA ALA A 137 19.96 -7.94 -0.31
C ALA A 137 19.91 -6.43 -0.59
N ARG A 138 19.44 -5.64 0.38
CA ARG A 138 19.41 -4.18 0.29
C ARG A 138 20.82 -3.57 0.20
N ALA A 139 21.75 -4.04 1.02
CA ALA A 139 23.14 -3.56 0.97
C ALA A 139 23.81 -3.87 -0.38
N GLU A 140 23.55 -5.03 -0.99
CA GLU A 140 24.04 -5.35 -2.34
C GLU A 140 23.34 -4.52 -3.43
N ALA A 141 22.04 -4.25 -3.28
CA ALA A 141 21.30 -3.38 -4.19
C ALA A 141 21.84 -1.93 -4.18
N ASP A 142 22.16 -1.39 -3.00
CA ASP A 142 22.75 -0.05 -2.84
C ASP A 142 24.13 0.04 -3.49
N LYS A 143 24.89 -1.07 -3.47
CA LYS A 143 26.17 -1.22 -4.19
C LYS A 143 26.01 -1.47 -5.70
N LYS A 144 24.78 -1.50 -6.21
CA LYS A 144 24.42 -1.84 -7.60
C LYS A 144 24.79 -3.27 -8.03
N ASN A 145 25.01 -4.17 -7.07
CA ASN A 145 25.24 -5.59 -7.31
C ASN A 145 23.91 -6.34 -7.47
N LEU A 146 23.12 -5.93 -8.47
CA LEU A 146 21.72 -6.32 -8.62
C LEU A 146 21.51 -7.84 -8.70
N THR A 147 22.40 -8.57 -9.36
CA THR A 147 22.29 -10.03 -9.47
C THR A 147 22.47 -10.74 -8.12
N GLN A 148 23.38 -10.25 -7.26
CA GLN A 148 23.55 -10.80 -5.91
C GLN A 148 22.36 -10.42 -5.03
N ALA A 149 21.90 -9.17 -5.11
CA ALA A 149 20.71 -8.70 -4.41
C ALA A 149 19.46 -9.53 -4.77
N GLU A 150 19.26 -9.84 -6.06
CA GLU A 150 18.19 -10.72 -6.53
C GLU A 150 18.22 -12.07 -5.81
N GLY A 151 19.39 -12.73 -5.77
CA GLY A 151 19.56 -14.01 -5.08
C GLY A 151 19.12 -13.93 -3.62
N PHE A 152 19.59 -12.91 -2.89
CA PHE A 152 19.23 -12.74 -1.48
C PHE A 152 17.75 -12.37 -1.27
N PHE A 153 17.13 -11.57 -2.14
CA PHE A 153 15.69 -11.30 -2.06
C PHE A 153 14.85 -12.56 -2.30
N VAL A 154 15.26 -13.41 -3.24
CA VAL A 154 14.60 -14.69 -3.51
C VAL A 154 14.76 -15.64 -2.33
N ASP A 155 15.98 -15.77 -1.78
CA ASP A 155 16.27 -16.59 -0.60
C ASP A 155 15.50 -16.12 0.64
N ALA A 156 15.31 -14.80 0.77
CA ALA A 156 14.45 -14.18 1.79
C ALA A 156 12.95 -14.32 1.51
N ARG A 157 12.52 -15.06 0.47
CA ARG A 157 11.11 -15.22 0.08
C ARG A 157 10.39 -13.90 -0.21
N LYS A 158 11.13 -12.89 -0.69
CA LYS A 158 10.64 -11.57 -1.11
C LYS A 158 11.03 -11.23 -2.57
N PRO A 159 10.75 -12.09 -3.56
CA PRO A 159 11.11 -11.84 -4.96
C PRO A 159 10.49 -10.56 -5.54
N GLU A 160 9.38 -10.08 -4.99
CA GLU A 160 8.75 -8.81 -5.35
C GLU A 160 9.67 -7.60 -5.14
N LEU A 161 10.60 -7.67 -4.18
CA LEU A 161 11.58 -6.62 -3.95
C LEU A 161 12.68 -6.63 -5.01
N ALA A 162 13.08 -7.81 -5.50
CA ALA A 162 13.99 -7.91 -6.66
C ALA A 162 13.34 -7.36 -7.93
N VAL A 163 12.05 -7.67 -8.17
CA VAL A 163 11.29 -7.10 -9.28
C VAL A 163 11.23 -5.57 -9.17
N LYS A 164 10.93 -5.04 -7.98
CA LYS A 164 10.92 -3.59 -7.74
C LYS A 164 12.29 -2.97 -8.01
N MET A 165 13.36 -3.56 -7.48
CA MET A 165 14.74 -3.10 -7.68
C MET A 165 15.08 -2.99 -9.18
N TYR A 166 14.78 -4.01 -9.99
CA TYR A 166 15.04 -3.97 -11.43
C TYR A 166 14.19 -2.92 -12.15
N ARG A 167 12.92 -2.74 -11.75
CA ARG A 167 12.05 -1.69 -12.31
C ARG A 167 12.60 -0.29 -12.02
N ASP A 168 13.02 -0.05 -10.78
CA ASP A 168 13.59 1.24 -10.35
C ASP A 168 14.90 1.53 -11.12
N ALA A 169 15.67 0.48 -11.46
CA ALA A 169 16.86 0.57 -12.31
C ALA A 169 16.57 0.61 -13.82
N ARG A 170 15.29 0.63 -14.25
CA ARG A 170 14.85 0.55 -15.67
C ARG A 170 15.28 -0.72 -16.41
N LEU A 171 15.63 -1.77 -15.69
CA LEU A 171 15.99 -3.09 -16.22
C LEU A 171 14.74 -3.99 -16.32
N TRP A 172 13.84 -3.63 -17.23
CA TRP A 172 12.52 -4.25 -17.32
C TRP A 172 12.55 -5.72 -17.73
N ASP A 173 13.48 -6.12 -18.62
CA ASP A 173 13.62 -7.51 -19.02
C ASP A 173 13.99 -8.42 -17.83
N ASP A 174 14.89 -7.97 -16.96
CA ASP A 174 15.22 -8.67 -15.71
C ASP A 174 14.05 -8.70 -14.74
N ALA A 175 13.34 -7.58 -14.58
CA ALA A 175 12.13 -7.54 -13.76
C ALA A 175 11.08 -8.56 -14.22
N ILE A 176 10.86 -8.67 -15.54
CA ILE A 176 9.94 -9.65 -16.14
C ILE A 176 10.45 -11.08 -15.94
N ARG A 177 11.75 -11.32 -16.12
CA ARG A 177 12.39 -12.63 -15.91
C ARG A 177 12.18 -13.12 -14.48
N VAL A 178 12.49 -12.28 -13.49
CA VAL A 178 12.33 -12.61 -12.06
C VAL A 178 10.85 -12.82 -11.72
N ALA A 179 9.97 -11.93 -12.17
CA ALA A 179 8.53 -12.08 -11.94
C ALA A 179 7.98 -13.38 -12.52
N LYS A 180 8.42 -13.77 -13.73
CA LYS A 180 8.01 -15.03 -14.36
C LYS A 180 8.52 -16.25 -13.59
N ALA A 181 9.79 -16.21 -13.16
CA ALA A 181 10.43 -17.31 -12.45
C ALA A 181 9.80 -17.55 -11.07
N GLN A 182 9.46 -16.49 -10.34
CA GLN A 182 9.04 -16.57 -8.94
C GLN A 182 7.52 -16.49 -8.74
N GLY A 183 6.79 -15.80 -9.63
CA GLY A 183 5.34 -15.58 -9.55
C GLY A 183 4.56 -16.09 -10.77
N GLY A 184 5.23 -16.77 -11.70
CA GLY A 184 4.62 -17.33 -12.90
C GLY A 184 4.21 -16.29 -13.95
N VAL A 185 3.46 -16.76 -14.95
CA VAL A 185 3.07 -15.96 -16.11
C VAL A 185 2.27 -14.71 -15.71
N ASN A 186 1.36 -14.83 -14.73
CA ASN A 186 0.53 -13.70 -14.31
C ASN A 186 1.37 -12.57 -13.68
N ALA A 187 2.39 -12.89 -12.87
CA ALA A 187 3.29 -11.88 -12.32
C ALA A 187 4.09 -11.19 -13.43
N SER A 188 4.59 -11.93 -14.41
CA SER A 188 5.29 -11.33 -15.56
C SER A 188 4.40 -10.42 -16.41
N LYS A 189 3.10 -10.74 -16.55
CA LYS A 189 2.12 -9.90 -17.25
C LYS A 189 1.96 -8.55 -16.55
N GLN A 190 1.89 -8.54 -15.22
CA GLN A 190 1.78 -7.31 -14.44
C GLN A 190 3.01 -6.41 -14.60
N VAL A 191 4.20 -6.99 -14.65
CA VAL A 191 5.44 -6.22 -14.90
C VAL A 191 5.48 -5.69 -16.34
N ALA A 192 5.07 -6.49 -17.33
CA ALA A 192 4.97 -6.03 -18.72
C ALA A 192 3.97 -4.88 -18.89
N TYR A 193 2.83 -4.93 -18.18
CA TYR A 193 1.87 -3.82 -18.14
C TYR A 193 2.48 -2.57 -17.51
N ALA A 194 3.17 -2.70 -16.38
CA ALA A 194 3.87 -1.58 -15.76
C ALA A 194 4.94 -0.97 -16.67
N TRP A 195 5.64 -1.79 -17.47
CA TRP A 195 6.58 -1.31 -18.47
C TRP A 195 5.85 -0.53 -19.57
N ALA A 196 4.75 -1.06 -20.09
CA ALA A 196 3.94 -0.40 -21.11
C ALA A 196 3.43 0.98 -20.65
N VAL A 197 2.90 1.06 -19.42
CA VAL A 197 2.50 2.32 -18.78
C VAL A 197 3.66 3.31 -18.73
N SER A 198 4.87 2.85 -18.41
CA SER A 198 6.05 3.74 -18.35
C SER A 198 6.53 4.25 -19.71
N LEU A 199 6.19 3.57 -20.81
CA LEU A 199 6.49 3.99 -22.17
C LEU A 199 5.42 4.96 -22.72
N GLY A 200 4.15 4.73 -22.39
CA GLY A 200 3.04 5.55 -22.87
C GLY A 200 2.59 5.21 -24.29
N GLY A 201 1.33 5.53 -24.58
CA GLY A 201 0.74 5.56 -25.92
C GLY A 201 1.03 4.32 -26.77
N GLU A 202 1.36 4.53 -28.04
CA GLU A 202 1.54 3.41 -28.96
C GLU A 202 2.71 2.49 -28.62
N ALA A 203 3.76 3.03 -28.01
CA ALA A 203 4.94 2.26 -27.63
C ALA A 203 4.58 1.23 -26.55
N GLY A 204 3.75 1.61 -25.58
CA GLY A 204 3.23 0.70 -24.56
C GLY A 204 2.37 -0.42 -25.17
N ALA A 205 1.44 -0.09 -26.06
CA ALA A 205 0.59 -1.10 -26.71
C ALA A 205 1.39 -2.07 -27.61
N LYS A 206 2.38 -1.56 -28.36
CA LYS A 206 3.30 -2.39 -29.17
C LYS A 206 4.11 -3.35 -28.30
N LEU A 207 4.58 -2.89 -27.13
CA LEU A 207 5.28 -3.72 -26.16
C LEU A 207 4.38 -4.88 -25.67
N LEU A 208 3.15 -4.59 -25.26
CA LEU A 208 2.20 -5.61 -24.80
C LEU A 208 1.90 -6.65 -25.88
N THR A 209 1.77 -6.20 -27.13
CA THR A 209 1.62 -7.11 -28.28
C THR A 209 2.83 -8.02 -28.44
N LYS A 210 4.06 -7.50 -28.30
CA LYS A 210 5.30 -8.30 -28.36
C LYS A 210 5.35 -9.39 -27.28
N PHE A 211 4.77 -9.14 -26.11
CA PHE A 211 4.65 -10.14 -25.03
C PHE A 211 3.45 -11.10 -25.20
N GLY A 212 2.71 -11.02 -26.31
CA GLY A 212 1.52 -11.84 -26.56
C GLY A 212 0.31 -11.45 -25.71
N LEU A 213 0.31 -10.25 -25.12
CA LEU A 213 -0.73 -9.73 -24.23
C LEU A 213 -1.73 -8.88 -25.03
N ILE A 214 -2.34 -9.50 -26.04
CA ILE A 214 -3.20 -8.80 -27.01
C ILE A 214 -4.38 -8.12 -26.34
N GLU A 215 -5.07 -8.81 -25.44
CA GLU A 215 -6.22 -8.25 -24.72
C GLU A 215 -5.80 -7.01 -23.92
N GLN A 216 -4.71 -7.12 -23.15
CA GLN A 216 -4.18 -6.00 -22.37
C GLN A 216 -3.66 -4.87 -23.26
N ALA A 217 -3.13 -5.17 -24.44
CA ALA A 217 -2.69 -4.17 -25.40
C ALA A 217 -3.88 -3.35 -25.95
N ILE A 218 -5.01 -4.00 -26.21
CA ILE A 218 -6.25 -3.34 -26.65
C ILE A 218 -6.80 -2.48 -25.52
N ASP A 219 -6.89 -3.03 -24.31
CA ASP A 219 -7.39 -2.30 -23.14
C ASP A 219 -6.52 -1.05 -22.87
N TYR A 220 -5.19 -1.22 -22.87
CA TYR A 220 -4.25 -0.11 -22.67
C TYR A 220 -4.34 0.96 -23.78
N ALA A 221 -4.43 0.55 -25.06
CA ALA A 221 -4.58 1.49 -26.17
C ALA A 221 -5.90 2.27 -26.06
N THR A 222 -6.97 1.60 -25.62
CA THR A 222 -8.29 2.21 -25.40
C THR A 222 -8.26 3.22 -24.25
N GLU A 223 -7.66 2.85 -23.11
CA GLU A 223 -7.53 3.73 -21.93
C GLU A 223 -6.60 4.92 -22.16
N SER A 224 -5.61 4.78 -23.06
CA SER A 224 -4.69 5.85 -23.44
C SER A 224 -5.19 6.71 -24.61
N ASN A 225 -6.46 6.55 -25.01
CA ASN A 225 -7.11 7.22 -26.14
C ASN A 225 -6.41 7.02 -27.51
N ALA A 226 -5.58 5.97 -27.64
CA ALA A 226 -4.98 5.55 -28.90
C ALA A 226 -5.97 4.68 -29.71
N PHE A 227 -7.16 5.22 -29.99
CA PHE A 227 -8.30 4.48 -30.54
C PHE A 227 -8.00 3.83 -31.90
N ASP A 228 -7.25 4.49 -32.78
CA ASP A 228 -6.86 3.91 -34.07
C ASP A 228 -6.10 2.58 -33.90
N GLN A 229 -5.15 2.55 -32.96
CA GLN A 229 -4.40 1.35 -32.65
C GLN A 229 -5.27 0.32 -31.93
N ALA A 230 -6.13 0.75 -30.99
CA ALA A 230 -7.07 -0.14 -30.31
C ALA A 230 -8.00 -0.84 -31.31
N PHE A 231 -8.56 -0.10 -32.27
CA PHE A 231 -9.37 -0.66 -33.36
C PHE A 231 -8.56 -1.58 -34.27
N GLN A 232 -7.35 -1.19 -34.65
CA GLN A 232 -6.50 -2.04 -35.47
C GLN A 232 -6.26 -3.39 -34.78
N LEU A 233 -5.79 -3.36 -33.53
CA LEU A 233 -5.50 -4.56 -32.74
C LEU A 233 -6.75 -5.43 -32.52
N ALA A 234 -7.89 -4.82 -32.16
CA ALA A 234 -9.13 -5.54 -31.95
C ALA A 234 -9.64 -6.18 -33.26
N ARG A 235 -9.58 -5.48 -34.40
CA ARG A 235 -10.02 -6.00 -35.71
C ARG A 235 -9.15 -7.18 -36.17
N THR A 236 -7.83 -7.08 -35.98
CA THR A 236 -6.88 -8.10 -36.47
C THR A 236 -6.77 -9.30 -35.54
N SER A 237 -6.87 -9.09 -34.23
CA SER A 237 -6.40 -10.08 -33.25
C SER A 237 -7.47 -10.50 -32.23
N MET A 238 -8.47 -9.66 -31.94
CA MET A 238 -9.50 -9.98 -30.94
C MET A 238 -10.83 -9.24 -31.19
N LYS A 239 -11.60 -9.71 -32.18
CA LYS A 239 -12.84 -9.04 -32.62
C LYS A 239 -13.91 -8.92 -31.53
N SER A 240 -13.89 -9.81 -30.52
CA SER A 240 -14.82 -9.77 -29.38
C SER A 240 -14.68 -8.50 -28.53
N LYS A 241 -13.52 -7.84 -28.54
CA LYS A 241 -13.27 -6.58 -27.82
C LYS A 241 -13.75 -5.33 -28.57
N LEU A 242 -14.11 -5.43 -29.86
CA LEU A 242 -14.51 -4.27 -30.67
C LEU A 242 -15.66 -3.45 -30.07
N PRO A 243 -16.75 -4.04 -29.53
CA PRO A 243 -17.81 -3.26 -28.93
C PRO A 243 -17.36 -2.42 -27.73
N GLU A 244 -16.39 -2.92 -26.95
CA GLU A 244 -15.82 -2.20 -25.81
C GLU A 244 -14.97 -1.00 -26.26
N VAL A 245 -14.16 -1.17 -27.32
CA VAL A 245 -13.38 -0.08 -27.93
C VAL A 245 -14.31 1.01 -28.48
N HIS A 246 -15.35 0.61 -29.23
CA HIS A 246 -16.37 1.54 -29.74
C HIS A 246 -17.07 2.30 -28.61
N LEU A 247 -17.45 1.62 -27.52
CA LEU A 247 -18.10 2.27 -26.38
C LEU A 247 -17.19 3.33 -25.74
N LYS A 248 -15.92 3.01 -25.51
CA LYS A 248 -14.96 3.95 -24.92
C LYS A 248 -14.66 5.12 -25.84
N HIS A 249 -14.56 4.88 -27.14
CA HIS A 249 -14.38 5.92 -28.14
C HIS A 249 -15.60 6.85 -28.21
N ALA A 250 -16.82 6.29 -28.16
CA ALA A 250 -18.05 7.07 -28.12
C ALA A 250 -18.11 8.02 -26.91
N MET A 251 -17.78 7.50 -25.72
CA MET A 251 -17.71 8.32 -24.49
C MET A 251 -16.68 9.44 -24.61
N PHE A 252 -15.50 9.15 -25.17
CA PHE A 252 -14.48 10.17 -25.41
C PHE A 252 -14.98 11.27 -26.37
N LEU A 253 -15.64 10.88 -27.47
CA LEU A 253 -16.21 11.83 -28.45
C LEU A 253 -17.35 12.66 -27.85
N GLU A 254 -18.18 12.07 -27.00
CA GLU A 254 -19.22 12.77 -26.24
C GLU A 254 -18.62 13.85 -25.33
N ASP A 255 -17.58 13.51 -24.58
CA ASP A 255 -16.84 14.46 -23.73
C ASP A 255 -16.20 15.61 -24.55
N GLU A 256 -15.78 15.34 -25.79
CA GLU A 256 -15.31 16.35 -26.75
C GLU A 256 -16.45 17.17 -27.40
N GLY A 257 -17.71 16.80 -27.19
CA GLY A 257 -18.88 17.43 -27.81
C GLY A 257 -19.15 17.02 -29.26
N ARG A 258 -18.50 15.95 -29.75
CA ARG A 258 -18.63 15.41 -31.11
C ARG A 258 -19.77 14.39 -31.18
N PHE A 259 -20.97 14.83 -30.80
CA PHE A 259 -22.12 13.95 -30.54
C PHE A 259 -22.55 13.09 -31.73
N ARG A 260 -22.45 13.60 -32.96
CA ARG A 260 -22.79 12.81 -34.15
C ARG A 260 -21.84 11.63 -34.36
N GLU A 261 -20.55 11.83 -34.11
CA GLU A 261 -19.56 10.77 -34.21
C GLU A 261 -19.68 9.80 -33.03
N ALA A 262 -19.95 10.32 -31.84
CA ALA A 262 -20.24 9.51 -30.65
C ALA A 262 -21.46 8.59 -30.87
N GLU A 263 -22.52 9.08 -31.51
CA GLU A 263 -23.68 8.27 -31.87
C GLU A 263 -23.29 7.07 -32.73
N GLU A 264 -22.55 7.29 -33.82
CA GLU A 264 -22.12 6.20 -34.71
C GLU A 264 -21.36 5.12 -33.92
N GLU A 265 -20.50 5.54 -33.00
CA GLU A 265 -19.71 4.66 -32.15
C GLU A 265 -20.55 3.93 -31.08
N PHE A 266 -21.53 4.58 -30.46
CA PHE A 266 -22.48 3.93 -29.54
C PHE A 266 -23.33 2.87 -30.26
N ILE A 267 -23.77 3.13 -31.49
CA ILE A 267 -24.48 2.14 -32.31
C ILE A 267 -23.55 0.98 -32.66
N ASN A 268 -22.30 1.25 -33.07
CA ASN A 268 -21.30 0.21 -33.34
C ASN A 268 -20.97 -0.63 -32.09
N ALA A 269 -21.02 -0.02 -30.90
CA ALA A 269 -20.89 -0.71 -29.61
C ALA A 269 -22.11 -1.57 -29.24
N LYS A 270 -23.19 -1.55 -30.03
CA LYS A 270 -24.50 -2.17 -29.73
C LYS A 270 -25.13 -1.59 -28.45
N LYS A 271 -24.91 -0.30 -28.23
CA LYS A 271 -25.33 0.49 -27.07
C LYS A 271 -26.18 1.71 -27.51
N PRO A 272 -27.33 1.47 -28.17
CA PRO A 272 -28.18 2.55 -28.68
C PRO A 272 -28.83 3.39 -27.57
N LYS A 273 -29.04 2.80 -26.39
CA LYS A 273 -29.61 3.52 -25.24
C LYS A 273 -28.67 4.62 -24.77
N GLU A 274 -27.37 4.35 -24.72
CA GLU A 274 -26.35 5.33 -24.38
C GLU A 274 -26.35 6.53 -25.36
N ALA A 275 -26.53 6.29 -26.66
CA ALA A 275 -26.70 7.37 -27.65
C ALA A 275 -28.00 8.16 -27.45
N ILE A 276 -29.11 7.49 -27.08
CA ILE A 276 -30.39 8.14 -26.78
C ILE A 276 -30.22 9.04 -25.55
N ASP A 277 -29.62 8.53 -24.47
CA ASP A 277 -29.40 9.26 -23.23
C ASP A 277 -28.54 10.51 -23.49
N MET A 278 -27.45 10.38 -24.27
CA MET A 278 -26.62 11.50 -24.71
C MET A 278 -27.45 12.63 -25.36
N TYR A 279 -28.38 12.31 -26.27
CA TYR A 279 -29.22 13.32 -26.91
C TYR A 279 -30.34 13.84 -25.99
N LEU A 280 -30.85 13.02 -25.07
CA LEU A 280 -31.78 13.48 -24.03
C LEU A 280 -31.15 14.54 -23.13
N HIS A 281 -29.88 14.35 -22.74
CA HIS A 281 -29.11 15.33 -21.97
C HIS A 281 -28.97 16.67 -22.70
N GLN A 282 -28.84 16.63 -24.03
CA GLN A 282 -28.77 17.82 -24.89
C GLN A 282 -30.14 18.41 -25.24
N GLN A 283 -31.24 17.74 -24.87
CA GLN A 283 -32.61 18.03 -25.32
C GLN A 283 -32.79 17.99 -26.85
N ASP A 284 -31.98 17.20 -27.57
CA ASP A 284 -32.20 16.90 -28.98
C ASP A 284 -33.17 15.73 -29.13
N TRP A 285 -34.45 16.05 -28.97
CA TRP A 285 -35.54 15.06 -29.04
C TRP A 285 -35.66 14.41 -30.42
N ALA A 286 -35.27 15.12 -31.49
CA ALA A 286 -35.38 14.61 -32.85
C ALA A 286 -34.33 13.51 -33.09
N ALA A 287 -33.08 13.73 -32.66
CA ALA A 287 -32.04 12.72 -32.73
C ALA A 287 -32.36 11.52 -31.83
N ALA A 288 -32.80 11.75 -30.58
CA ALA A 288 -33.18 10.68 -29.67
C ALA A 288 -34.30 9.78 -30.24
N LEU A 289 -35.38 10.37 -30.75
CA LEU A 289 -36.49 9.61 -31.35
C LEU A 289 -36.08 8.85 -32.62
N ARG A 290 -35.20 9.44 -33.45
CA ARG A 290 -34.65 8.76 -34.63
C ARG A 290 -33.88 7.50 -34.23
N ILE A 291 -33.09 7.55 -33.16
CA ILE A 291 -32.34 6.39 -32.70
C ILE A 291 -33.28 5.33 -32.12
N CYS A 292 -34.30 5.74 -31.35
CA CYS A 292 -35.32 4.81 -30.89
C CYS A 292 -35.98 4.06 -32.05
N GLU A 293 -36.42 4.77 -33.09
CA GLU A 293 -37.12 4.15 -34.22
C GLU A 293 -36.26 3.13 -34.98
N ASN A 294 -34.96 3.41 -35.11
CA ASN A 294 -34.06 2.59 -35.92
C ASN A 294 -33.35 1.47 -35.13
N HIS A 295 -33.08 1.69 -33.84
CA HIS A 295 -32.18 0.84 -33.06
C HIS A 295 -32.72 0.38 -31.71
N ASP A 296 -33.63 1.13 -31.08
CA ASP A 296 -34.22 0.75 -29.79
C ASP A 296 -35.66 1.28 -29.61
N PRO A 297 -36.66 0.62 -30.24
CA PRO A 297 -38.05 1.09 -30.18
C PRO A 297 -38.64 1.09 -28.76
N GLY A 298 -38.07 0.29 -27.85
CA GLY A 298 -38.51 0.19 -26.45
C GLY A 298 -38.28 1.48 -25.66
N SER A 299 -37.25 2.25 -26.01
CA SER A 299 -36.92 3.51 -25.32
C SER A 299 -37.78 4.70 -25.75
N ARG A 300 -38.66 4.54 -26.76
CA ARG A 300 -39.53 5.63 -27.24
C ARG A 300 -40.39 6.24 -26.14
N GLU A 301 -40.95 5.41 -25.26
CA GLU A 301 -41.78 5.86 -24.12
C GLU A 301 -40.98 6.77 -23.19
N GLU A 302 -39.74 6.39 -22.86
CA GLU A 302 -38.83 7.14 -21.99
C GLU A 302 -38.46 8.50 -22.61
N VAL A 303 -38.16 8.53 -23.91
CA VAL A 303 -37.83 9.78 -24.64
C VAL A 303 -39.02 10.74 -24.67
N LEU A 304 -40.23 10.23 -24.97
CA LEU A 304 -41.44 11.06 -24.98
C LEU A 304 -41.75 11.61 -23.59
N LEU A 305 -41.56 10.80 -22.55
CA LEU A 305 -41.76 11.23 -21.17
C LEU A 305 -40.77 12.34 -20.77
N ALA A 306 -39.49 12.20 -21.14
CA ALA A 306 -38.48 13.21 -20.88
C ALA A 306 -38.80 14.53 -21.62
N ARG A 307 -39.26 14.44 -22.88
CA ARG A 307 -39.71 15.60 -23.66
C ARG A 307 -40.93 16.27 -23.04
N ALA A 308 -41.93 15.49 -22.60
CA ALA A 308 -43.13 15.99 -21.95
C ALA A 308 -42.80 16.81 -20.70
N ARG A 309 -41.89 16.29 -19.86
CA ARG A 309 -41.40 17.00 -18.66
C ARG A 309 -40.67 18.29 -19.02
N ALA A 310 -39.79 18.27 -20.02
CA ALA A 310 -39.07 19.46 -20.45
C ALA A 310 -40.02 20.55 -21.00
N GLU A 311 -41.08 20.19 -21.72
CA GLU A 311 -42.11 21.13 -22.18
C GLU A 311 -42.99 21.64 -21.02
N ALA A 312 -43.30 20.78 -20.05
CA ALA A 312 -44.02 21.19 -18.83
C ALA A 312 -43.23 22.21 -18.02
N ASP A 313 -41.91 22.02 -17.87
CA ASP A 313 -41.02 22.96 -17.19
C ASP A 313 -40.95 24.31 -17.91
N LYS A 314 -41.05 24.30 -19.25
CA LYS A 314 -41.18 25.50 -20.09
C LYS A 314 -42.59 26.13 -20.07
N LYS A 315 -43.54 25.52 -19.35
CA LYS A 315 -44.97 25.90 -19.29
C LYS A 315 -45.75 25.72 -20.60
N ASN A 316 -45.24 24.91 -21.52
CA ASN A 316 -45.93 24.53 -22.75
C ASN A 316 -46.88 23.34 -22.49
N LEU A 317 -47.86 23.56 -21.61
CA LEU A 317 -48.68 22.48 -21.02
C LEU A 317 -49.46 21.65 -22.07
N THR A 318 -49.98 22.28 -23.11
CA THR A 318 -50.69 21.55 -24.18
C THR A 318 -49.78 20.61 -24.97
N GLN A 319 -48.53 21.01 -25.23
CA GLN A 319 -47.56 20.14 -25.89
C GLN A 319 -47.10 19.02 -24.95
N ALA A 320 -46.87 19.35 -23.68
CA ALA A 320 -46.53 18.37 -22.65
C ALA A 320 -47.62 17.31 -22.48
N GLU A 321 -48.90 17.71 -22.46
CA GLU A 321 -50.05 16.79 -22.45
C GLU A 321 -50.00 15.81 -23.63
N GLY A 322 -49.82 16.32 -24.86
CA GLY A 322 -49.70 15.48 -26.04
C GLY A 322 -48.62 14.42 -25.89
N PHE A 323 -47.43 14.80 -25.42
CA PHE A 323 -46.33 13.86 -25.21
C PHE A 323 -46.56 12.89 -24.05
N PHE A 324 -47.24 13.28 -22.97
CA PHE A 324 -47.62 12.37 -21.88
C PHE A 324 -48.62 11.31 -22.35
N VAL A 325 -49.59 11.71 -23.18
CA VAL A 325 -50.56 10.79 -23.78
C VAL A 325 -49.86 9.85 -24.77
N ASP A 326 -48.99 10.37 -25.64
CA ASP A 326 -48.20 9.56 -26.58
C ASP A 326 -47.27 8.57 -25.87
N ALA A 327 -46.74 8.95 -24.70
CA ALA A 327 -45.97 8.07 -23.81
C ALA A 327 -46.83 7.08 -23.02
N ARG A 328 -48.15 7.02 -23.24
CA ARG A 328 -49.10 6.17 -22.49
C ARG A 328 -49.08 6.43 -20.97
N LYS A 329 -48.82 7.68 -20.59
CA LYS A 329 -48.81 8.18 -19.19
C LYS A 329 -49.74 9.39 -18.99
N PRO A 330 -51.03 9.33 -19.39
CA PRO A 330 -51.96 10.46 -19.24
C PRO A 330 -52.13 10.92 -17.78
N GLU A 331 -51.93 10.02 -16.81
CA GLU A 331 -51.97 10.34 -15.38
C GLU A 331 -50.94 11.40 -14.97
N LEU A 332 -49.83 11.51 -15.69
CA LEU A 332 -48.81 12.54 -15.45
C LEU A 332 -49.23 13.90 -16.02
N ALA A 333 -49.97 13.93 -17.12
CA ALA A 333 -50.59 15.15 -17.64
C ALA A 333 -51.68 15.68 -16.68
N VAL A 334 -52.53 14.79 -16.15
CA VAL A 334 -53.53 15.15 -15.12
C VAL A 334 -52.84 15.74 -13.89
N LYS A 335 -51.76 15.11 -13.42
CA LYS A 335 -50.97 15.62 -12.30
C LYS A 335 -50.37 17.01 -12.59
N MET A 336 -49.79 17.20 -13.78
CA MET A 336 -49.23 18.48 -14.22
C MET A 336 -50.28 19.60 -14.17
N TYR A 337 -51.47 19.39 -14.74
CA TYR A 337 -52.55 20.39 -14.72
C TYR A 337 -53.08 20.67 -13.32
N ARG A 338 -53.21 19.63 -12.49
CA ARG A 338 -53.60 19.79 -11.09
C ARG A 338 -52.61 20.65 -10.31
N ASP A 339 -51.31 20.38 -10.47
CA ASP A 339 -50.25 21.11 -9.79
C ASP A 339 -50.20 22.58 -10.29
N ALA A 340 -50.61 22.83 -11.54
CA ALA A 340 -50.81 24.17 -12.11
C ALA A 340 -52.17 24.83 -11.76
N ARG A 341 -53.04 24.15 -10.99
CA ARG A 341 -54.42 24.59 -10.63
C ARG A 341 -55.37 24.75 -11.82
N LEU A 342 -55.11 24.07 -12.93
CA LEU A 342 -55.95 24.05 -14.13
C LEU A 342 -56.88 22.82 -14.08
N TRP A 343 -57.96 22.92 -13.31
CA TRP A 343 -58.84 21.78 -13.02
C TRP A 343 -59.69 21.33 -14.21
N ASP A 344 -60.12 22.27 -15.05
CA ASP A 344 -60.92 21.95 -16.24
C ASP A 344 -60.11 21.13 -17.25
N ASP A 345 -58.84 21.48 -17.45
CA ASP A 345 -57.91 20.71 -18.27
C ASP A 345 -57.56 19.36 -17.65
N ALA A 346 -57.40 19.29 -16.32
CA ALA A 346 -57.13 18.03 -15.62
C ALA A 346 -58.29 17.02 -15.70
N ILE A 347 -59.54 17.48 -15.82
CA ILE A 347 -60.73 16.63 -15.99
C ILE A 347 -60.90 16.20 -17.46
N ARG A 348 -60.44 17.03 -18.39
CA ARG A 348 -60.54 16.80 -19.84
C ARG A 348 -59.62 15.68 -20.33
N VAL A 349 -58.41 15.62 -19.79
CA VAL A 349 -57.39 14.58 -20.07
C VAL A 349 -57.83 13.24 -19.51
#